data_AF-A0A6J1X706-F1
#
_entry.id   AF-A0A6J1X706-F1
#
_cell.length_a   1.000
_cell.length_b   1.000
_cell.length_c   1.000
_cell.angle_alpha   90.00
_cell.angle_beta   90.00
_cell.angle_gamma   90.00
#
_symmetry.space_group_name_H-M   'P 1'
#
loop_
_entity.id
_entity.type
_entity.pdbx_description
1 polymer ?
#
loop_
_entity_poly.entity_id
_entity_poly.type
_entity_poly.pdbx_seq_one_letter_code
_entity_poly.pdbx_strand_id
1 'polypeptide(L)'
;MQFQMMESSFYHMPHPSDSERTRVYLPRNICQTPLYYNQLATLFQVLLPHSDSVEFFQRLSTETLFFVFYYMEGTKAQYLAAKALKKQSWRFHTKYMMWFQRHEEPKVINEEYEQGTYIYFDYEKWGQRKKEGFTFEYKYLEDRDLN
;
A
#
# COMPACT_ATOMS: atom_id res chain seq x y z
N MET A 1 -25.40 40.81 5.64
CA MET A 1 -24.56 39.96 6.52
C MET A 1 -24.50 38.50 6.06
N GLN A 2 -25.61 37.76 6.00
CA GLN A 2 -25.58 36.33 5.58
C GLN A 2 -24.99 36.11 4.17
N PHE A 3 -25.40 36.91 3.18
CA PHE A 3 -24.87 36.84 1.82
C PHE A 3 -23.34 37.08 1.76
N GLN A 4 -22.85 38.11 2.46
CA GLN A 4 -21.42 38.42 2.51
C GLN A 4 -20.59 37.30 3.15
N MET A 5 -21.11 36.66 4.21
CA MET A 5 -20.44 35.50 4.81
C MET A 5 -20.40 34.30 3.86
N MET A 6 -21.49 34.04 3.13
CA MET A 6 -21.56 32.97 2.14
C MET A 6 -20.58 33.19 0.98
N GLU A 7 -20.52 34.42 0.45
CA GLU A 7 -19.59 34.80 -0.61
C GLU A 7 -18.13 34.62 -0.16
N SER A 8 -17.78 35.05 1.07
CA SER A 8 -16.45 34.80 1.63
C SER A 8 -16.11 33.31 1.73
N SER A 9 -17.07 32.48 2.15
CA SER A 9 -16.89 31.02 2.25
C SER A 9 -16.73 30.36 0.88
N PHE A 10 -17.38 30.88 -0.17
CA PHE A 10 -17.28 30.35 -1.53
C PHE A 10 -15.84 30.44 -2.08
N TYR A 11 -15.12 31.53 -1.80
CA TYR A 11 -13.72 31.67 -2.21
C TYR A 11 -12.75 30.77 -1.43
N HIS A 12 -13.20 30.16 -0.33
CA HIS A 12 -12.41 29.31 0.56
C HIS A 12 -13.14 27.98 0.85
N MET A 13 -13.78 27.41 -0.17
CA MET A 13 -14.47 26.14 -0.01
C MET A 13 -13.51 25.08 0.54
N PRO A 14 -13.98 24.22 1.49
CA PRO A 14 -13.16 23.14 2.02
C PRO A 14 -12.61 22.26 0.90
N HIS A 15 -11.33 21.95 0.98
CA HIS A 15 -10.71 21.02 0.06
C HIS A 15 -11.02 19.57 0.51
N PRO A 16 -11.11 18.59 -0.40
CA PRO A 16 -11.34 17.19 0.00
C PRO A 16 -10.34 16.64 1.01
N SER A 17 -9.11 17.18 1.08
CA SER A 17 -8.12 16.80 2.10
C SER A 17 -8.52 17.18 3.52
N ASP A 18 -9.36 18.19 3.70
CA ASP A 18 -9.69 18.74 5.03
C ASP A 18 -10.52 17.75 5.85
N SER A 19 -11.12 16.75 5.20
CA SER A 19 -11.91 15.67 5.82
C SER A 19 -11.17 14.32 5.87
N GLU A 20 -9.96 14.22 5.29
CA GLU A 20 -9.18 12.98 5.24
C GLU A 20 -7.99 13.03 6.20
N ARG A 21 -7.44 11.86 6.55
CA ARG A 21 -6.13 11.82 7.22
C ARG A 21 -5.06 12.39 6.29
N THR A 22 -4.10 13.12 6.85
CA THR A 22 -2.98 13.70 6.10
C THR A 22 -2.23 12.61 5.34
N ARG A 23 -2.08 12.81 4.02
CA ARG A 23 -1.31 11.93 3.14
C ARG A 23 0.09 12.52 2.96
N VAL A 24 1.10 11.89 3.54
CA VAL A 24 2.48 12.40 3.56
C VAL A 24 3.11 12.38 2.17
N TYR A 25 2.93 11.29 1.43
CA TYR A 25 3.63 11.08 0.15
C TYR A 25 2.81 11.43 -1.08
N LEU A 26 1.49 11.23 -1.03
CA LEU A 26 0.57 11.42 -2.15
C LEU A 26 -0.55 12.39 -1.75
N PRO A 27 -0.25 13.68 -1.52
CA PRO A 27 -1.27 14.69 -1.24
C PRO A 27 -2.21 14.83 -2.45
N ARG A 28 -3.49 15.13 -2.17
CA ARG A 28 -4.45 15.44 -3.24
C ARG A 28 -4.05 16.75 -3.90
N ASN A 29 -3.68 16.70 -5.17
CA ASN A 29 -3.39 17.88 -5.99
C ASN A 29 -4.38 17.93 -7.15
N ILE A 30 -5.41 18.78 -7.02
CA ILE A 30 -6.46 18.91 -8.03
C ILE A 30 -5.94 19.81 -9.16
N CYS A 31 -5.95 19.29 -10.39
CA CYS A 31 -5.59 20.04 -11.59
C CYS A 31 -6.62 19.82 -12.70
N GLN A 32 -6.69 20.76 -13.63
CA GLN A 32 -7.52 20.61 -14.83
C GLN A 32 -6.83 19.62 -15.79
N THR A 33 -7.47 18.47 -15.99
CA THR A 33 -7.00 17.45 -16.95
C THR A 33 -7.81 17.53 -18.24
N PRO A 34 -7.18 17.41 -19.44
CA PRO A 34 -7.90 17.41 -20.70
C PRO A 34 -9.00 16.33 -20.77
N LEU A 35 -10.11 16.62 -21.45
CA LEU A 35 -11.30 15.76 -21.49
C LEU A 35 -11.06 14.37 -22.09
N TYR A 36 -10.02 14.21 -22.91
CA TYR A 36 -9.68 12.93 -23.53
C TYR A 36 -8.93 11.97 -22.57
N TYR A 37 -8.40 12.46 -21.45
CA TYR A 37 -7.87 11.59 -20.40
C TYR A 37 -9.00 11.03 -19.55
N ASN A 38 -8.74 9.90 -18.88
CA ASN A 38 -9.66 9.36 -17.89
C ASN A 38 -9.83 10.35 -16.73
N GLN A 39 -10.88 11.18 -16.78
CA GLN A 39 -11.23 12.16 -15.73
C GLN A 39 -11.74 11.51 -14.43
N LEU A 40 -11.68 10.18 -14.35
CA LEU A 40 -12.19 9.33 -13.27
C LEU A 40 -11.60 9.64 -11.89
N ALA A 41 -10.54 10.44 -11.79
CA ALA A 41 -9.92 10.83 -10.53
C ALA A 41 -10.44 12.14 -9.93
N THR A 42 -11.18 12.96 -10.68
CA THR A 42 -11.40 14.36 -10.24
C THR A 42 -12.70 14.62 -9.48
N LEU A 43 -13.85 14.02 -9.77
CA LEU A 43 -15.08 14.29 -8.99
C LEU A 43 -16.09 13.14 -9.11
N PHE A 44 -16.38 12.47 -7.98
CA PHE A 44 -17.52 11.57 -7.74
C PHE A 44 -17.78 10.38 -8.69
N GLN A 45 -16.93 10.13 -9.70
CA GLN A 45 -17.06 8.97 -10.57
C GLN A 45 -16.16 7.80 -10.14
N VAL A 46 -16.77 6.63 -10.17
CA VAL A 46 -16.24 5.36 -9.68
C VAL A 46 -14.99 4.99 -10.50
N LEU A 47 -13.90 4.77 -9.77
CA LEU A 47 -12.70 4.03 -10.16
C LEU A 47 -13.10 2.85 -11.05
N LEU A 48 -12.33 2.48 -12.09
CA LEU A 48 -12.53 1.28 -12.94
C LEU A 48 -13.43 0.23 -12.27
N PRO A 49 -14.56 -0.21 -12.83
CA PRO A 49 -15.52 -1.04 -12.11
C PRO A 49 -14.83 -2.19 -11.34
N HIS A 50 -15.15 -2.33 -10.05
CA HIS A 50 -14.60 -3.36 -9.14
C HIS A 50 -13.11 -3.19 -8.76
N SER A 51 -12.52 -2.02 -8.95
CA SER A 51 -11.12 -1.74 -8.60
C SER A 51 -10.85 -1.66 -7.09
N ASP A 52 -11.89 -1.65 -6.25
CA ASP A 52 -11.78 -1.71 -4.79
C ASP A 52 -11.87 -3.14 -4.23
N SER A 53 -11.80 -4.15 -5.10
CA SER A 53 -11.81 -5.58 -4.76
C SER A 53 -10.40 -6.15 -4.56
N VAL A 54 -10.27 -7.23 -3.78
CA VAL A 54 -8.99 -7.93 -3.60
C VAL A 54 -8.55 -8.55 -4.93
N GLU A 55 -9.51 -9.03 -5.72
CA GLU A 55 -9.31 -9.67 -7.02
C GLU A 55 -8.70 -8.70 -8.04
N PHE A 56 -9.04 -7.41 -7.95
CA PHE A 56 -8.35 -6.38 -8.72
C PHE A 56 -6.88 -6.25 -8.31
N PHE A 57 -6.61 -6.14 -7.01
CA PHE A 57 -5.24 -6.01 -6.50
C PHE A 57 -4.37 -7.23 -6.81
N GLN A 58 -4.93 -8.44 -6.82
CA GLN A 58 -4.20 -9.66 -7.19
C GLN A 58 -3.68 -9.65 -8.63
N ARG A 59 -4.27 -8.85 -9.53
CA ARG A 59 -3.83 -8.68 -10.92
C ARG A 59 -2.73 -7.64 -11.09
N LEU A 60 -2.44 -6.85 -10.06
CA LEU A 60 -1.38 -5.85 -10.09
C LEU A 60 -0.01 -6.51 -9.94
N SER A 61 1.02 -5.84 -10.48
CA SER A 61 2.40 -6.26 -10.27
C SER A 61 2.79 -6.14 -8.79
N THR A 62 3.75 -6.95 -8.33
CA THR A 62 4.25 -6.84 -6.94
C THR A 62 4.81 -5.45 -6.65
N GLU A 63 5.48 -4.81 -7.61
CA GLU A 63 6.00 -3.44 -7.45
C GLU A 63 4.88 -2.44 -7.19
N THR A 64 3.76 -2.54 -7.92
CA THR A 64 2.58 -1.71 -7.68
C THR A 64 1.97 -1.96 -6.30
N LEU A 65 1.94 -3.23 -5.86
CA LEU A 65 1.46 -3.56 -4.52
C LEU A 65 2.37 -2.98 -3.42
N PHE A 66 3.69 -3.03 -3.59
CA PHE A 66 4.63 -2.38 -2.68
C PHE A 66 4.47 -0.85 -2.68
N PHE A 67 4.25 -0.24 -3.85
CA PHE A 67 3.96 1.19 -3.96
C PHE A 67 2.75 1.59 -3.14
N VAL A 68 1.63 0.87 -3.31
CA VAL A 68 0.44 1.13 -2.50
C VAL A 68 0.71 0.89 -1.03
N PHE A 69 1.45 -0.16 -0.67
CA PHE A 69 1.73 -0.48 0.72
C PHE A 69 2.55 0.59 1.45
N TYR A 70 3.61 1.12 0.82
CA TYR A 70 4.50 2.10 1.44
C TYR A 70 4.03 3.56 1.31
N TYR A 71 3.37 3.92 0.21
CA TYR A 71 3.00 5.32 -0.06
C TYR A 71 1.54 5.67 0.25
N MET A 72 0.68 4.68 0.48
CA MET A 72 -0.74 4.88 0.84
C MET A 72 -1.06 4.33 2.24
N GLU A 73 -0.15 4.57 3.19
CA GLU A 73 -0.27 4.12 4.57
C GLU A 73 -1.61 4.53 5.23
N GLY A 74 -2.21 3.62 5.98
CA GLY A 74 -3.45 3.86 6.73
C GLY A 74 -4.72 3.87 5.87
N THR A 75 -4.64 3.45 4.61
CA THR A 75 -5.79 3.43 3.69
C THR A 75 -6.33 2.01 3.44
N LYS A 76 -7.59 1.92 2.97
CA LYS A 76 -8.16 0.65 2.44
C LYS A 76 -7.27 0.05 1.34
N ALA A 77 -6.62 0.88 0.52
CA ALA A 77 -5.75 0.42 -0.55
C ALA A 77 -4.51 -0.32 -0.01
N GLN A 78 -3.86 0.19 1.05
CA GLN A 78 -2.74 -0.52 1.71
C GLN A 78 -3.19 -1.90 2.22
N TYR A 79 -4.36 -1.99 2.84
CA TYR A 79 -4.92 -3.27 3.31
C TYR A 79 -5.17 -4.26 2.15
N LEU A 80 -5.75 -3.80 1.05
CA LEU A 80 -5.97 -4.64 -0.14
C LEU A 80 -4.65 -5.10 -0.77
N ALA A 81 -3.65 -4.22 -0.80
CA ALA A 81 -2.32 -4.55 -1.29
C ALA A 81 -1.63 -5.61 -0.41
N ALA A 82 -1.68 -5.44 0.92
CA ALA A 82 -1.17 -6.42 1.87
C ALA A 82 -1.86 -7.79 1.71
N LYS A 83 -3.19 -7.80 1.55
CA LYS A 83 -3.94 -9.05 1.26
C LYS A 83 -3.48 -9.72 -0.03
N ALA A 84 -3.30 -8.95 -1.11
CA ALA A 84 -2.84 -9.49 -2.38
C ALA A 84 -1.40 -10.04 -2.27
N LEU A 85 -0.49 -9.33 -1.60
CA LEU A 85 0.88 -9.78 -1.31
C LEU A 85 0.89 -11.08 -0.50
N LYS A 86 0.08 -11.18 0.57
CA LYS A 86 -0.06 -12.40 1.37
C LYS A 86 -0.55 -13.59 0.53
N LYS A 87 -1.53 -13.38 -0.35
CA LYS A 87 -2.03 -14.40 -1.30
C LYS A 87 -0.97 -14.79 -2.35
N GLN A 88 -0.02 -13.91 -2.65
CA GLN A 88 1.15 -14.18 -3.47
C GLN A 88 2.35 -14.70 -2.65
N SER A 89 2.11 -15.23 -1.45
CA SER A 89 3.14 -15.83 -0.57
C SER A 89 4.23 -14.87 -0.07
N TRP A 90 3.95 -13.56 -0.05
CA TRP A 90 4.79 -12.60 0.66
C TRP A 90 4.42 -12.56 2.15
N ARG A 91 5.41 -12.30 3.01
CA ARG A 91 5.28 -12.11 4.46
C ARG A 91 5.97 -10.84 4.90
N PHE A 92 5.36 -10.09 5.80
CA PHE A 92 5.86 -8.80 6.25
C PHE A 92 6.68 -8.93 7.53
N HIS A 93 7.95 -8.56 7.46
CA HIS A 93 8.85 -8.61 8.61
C HIS A 93 8.75 -7.31 9.41
N THR A 94 8.14 -7.34 10.60
CA THR A 94 7.79 -6.14 11.38
C THR A 94 9.01 -5.31 11.81
N LYS A 95 10.16 -5.94 12.11
CA LYS A 95 11.41 -5.22 12.44
C LYS A 95 12.03 -4.47 11.26
N TYR A 96 12.09 -5.11 10.08
CA TYR A 96 12.71 -4.51 8.89
C TYR A 96 11.72 -3.67 8.07
N MET A 97 10.43 -3.83 8.35
CA MET A 97 9.33 -3.21 7.60
C MET A 97 9.41 -3.54 6.10
N MET A 98 9.81 -4.76 5.78
CA MET A 98 10.01 -5.26 4.42
C MET A 98 9.22 -6.54 4.19
N TRP A 99 8.81 -6.75 2.94
CA TRP A 99 8.16 -7.97 2.51
C TRP A 99 9.18 -8.97 2.01
N PHE A 100 9.05 -10.23 2.45
CA PHE A 100 9.91 -11.36 2.10
C PHE A 100 9.08 -12.46 1.45
N GLN A 101 9.67 -13.16 0.51
CA GLN A 101 9.14 -14.37 -0.10
C GLN A 101 10.26 -15.41 -0.16
N ARG A 102 9.95 -16.67 0.16
CA ARG A 102 10.89 -17.78 0.04
C ARG A 102 11.30 -17.93 -1.44
N HIS A 103 12.60 -17.88 -1.73
CA HIS A 103 13.12 -18.17 -3.08
C HIS A 103 13.18 -19.69 -3.32
N GLU A 104 13.45 -20.44 -2.26
CA GLU A 104 13.50 -21.90 -2.22
C GLU A 104 13.04 -22.38 -0.84
N GLU A 105 12.88 -23.68 -0.65
CA GLU A 105 12.55 -24.25 0.66
C GLU A 105 13.66 -23.91 1.68
N PRO A 106 13.33 -23.36 2.86
CA PRO A 106 14.33 -22.99 3.84
C PRO A 106 15.08 -24.22 4.36
N LYS A 107 16.37 -24.05 4.62
CA LYS A 107 17.28 -25.12 5.08
C LYS A 107 17.01 -25.52 6.53
N VAL A 108 16.50 -24.59 7.32
CA VAL A 108 16.13 -24.80 8.73
C VAL A 108 14.74 -24.23 8.96
N ILE A 109 13.89 -25.01 9.61
CA ILE A 109 12.60 -24.58 10.13
C ILE A 109 12.48 -25.14 11.55
N ASN A 110 12.22 -24.29 12.53
CA ASN A 110 11.87 -24.69 13.89
C ASN A 110 10.74 -23.79 14.41
N GLU A 111 10.43 -23.83 15.71
CA GLU A 111 9.33 -23.05 16.30
C GLU A 111 9.63 -21.54 16.45
N GLU A 112 10.90 -21.15 16.40
CA GLU A 112 11.34 -19.77 16.65
C GLU A 112 11.61 -19.01 15.35
N TYR A 113 12.15 -19.70 14.34
CA TYR A 113 12.58 -19.11 13.09
C TYR A 113 12.62 -20.10 11.92
N GLU A 114 12.74 -19.55 10.73
CA GLU A 114 13.18 -20.26 9.54
C GLU A 114 14.44 -19.60 8.96
N GLN A 115 15.33 -20.40 8.39
CA GLN A 115 16.55 -19.90 7.74
C GLN A 115 16.67 -20.46 6.33
N GLY A 116 16.86 -19.57 5.36
CA GLY A 116 16.91 -19.95 3.96
C GLY A 116 17.27 -18.81 3.03
N THR A 117 17.00 -19.01 1.75
CA THR A 117 17.18 -17.99 0.73
C THR A 117 15.86 -17.30 0.45
N TYR A 118 15.84 -15.98 0.57
CA TYR A 118 14.65 -15.15 0.37
C TYR A 118 14.89 -14.13 -0.73
N ILE A 119 13.81 -13.76 -1.40
CA ILE A 119 13.73 -12.47 -2.06
C ILE A 119 12.96 -11.50 -1.16
N TYR A 120 13.36 -10.24 -1.16
CA TYR A 120 12.68 -9.18 -0.42
C TYR A 120 12.60 -7.91 -1.26
N PHE A 121 11.66 -7.04 -0.91
CA PHE A 121 11.57 -5.73 -1.52
C PHE A 121 12.25 -4.68 -0.66
N ASP A 122 13.33 -4.10 -1.18
CA ASP A 122 14.06 -3.01 -0.56
C ASP A 122 13.37 -1.69 -0.92
N TYR A 123 12.68 -1.07 0.05
CA TYR A 123 11.97 0.19 -0.18
C TYR A 123 12.91 1.40 -0.28
N GLU A 124 14.14 1.33 0.23
CA GLU A 124 15.11 2.42 0.13
C GLU A 124 15.75 2.46 -1.27
N LYS A 125 16.04 1.27 -1.82
CA LYS A 125 16.59 1.12 -3.19
C LYS A 125 15.53 0.89 -4.25
N TRP A 126 14.26 0.85 -3.84
CA TRP A 126 13.09 0.61 -4.69
C TRP A 126 13.26 -0.58 -5.63
N GLY A 127 13.44 -1.79 -5.08
CA GLY A 127 13.58 -2.97 -5.92
C GLY A 127 13.72 -4.30 -5.18
N GLN A 128 13.50 -5.39 -5.92
CA GLN A 128 13.69 -6.73 -5.38
C GLN A 128 15.17 -7.06 -5.21
N ARG A 129 15.50 -7.74 -4.12
CA ARG A 129 16.84 -8.20 -3.76
C ARG A 129 16.78 -9.64 -3.28
N LYS A 130 17.84 -10.40 -3.50
CA LYS A 130 18.00 -11.77 -3.01
C LYS A 130 18.92 -11.76 -1.79
N LYS A 131 18.57 -12.52 -0.75
CA LYS A 131 19.38 -12.72 0.45
C LYS A 131 19.48 -14.20 0.77
N GLU A 132 20.71 -14.71 0.74
CA GLU A 132 21.03 -16.08 1.15
C GLU A 132 21.27 -16.17 2.65
N GLY A 133 20.93 -17.31 3.26
CA GLY A 133 21.15 -17.57 4.68
C GLY A 133 20.41 -16.63 5.62
N PHE A 134 19.34 -15.99 5.17
CA PHE A 134 18.53 -15.09 5.98
C PHE A 134 17.74 -15.87 7.01
N THR A 135 17.81 -15.44 8.27
CA THR A 135 17.00 -15.95 9.38
C THR A 135 15.77 -15.08 9.55
N PHE A 136 14.60 -15.63 9.24
CA PHE A 136 13.31 -15.01 9.51
C PHE A 136 12.83 -15.49 10.89
N GLU A 137 12.95 -14.66 11.91
CA GLU A 137 12.43 -14.97 13.25
C GLU A 137 10.92 -14.73 13.29
N TYR A 138 10.13 -15.73 13.70
CA TYR A 138 8.66 -15.62 13.72
C TYR A 138 8.13 -14.60 14.72
N LYS A 139 8.96 -14.18 15.69
CA LYS A 139 8.64 -13.03 16.56
C LYS A 139 8.42 -11.73 15.80
N TYR A 140 8.91 -11.63 14.56
CA TYR A 140 8.75 -10.49 13.66
C TYR A 140 7.79 -10.75 12.49
N LEU A 141 7.06 -11.86 12.51
CA LEU A 141 6.00 -12.12 11.54
C LEU A 141 4.74 -11.32 11.91
N GLU A 142 4.08 -10.69 10.93
CA GLU A 142 2.96 -9.77 11.19
C GLU A 142 1.72 -10.40 11.87
N ASP A 143 1.60 -11.73 11.86
CA ASP A 143 0.42 -12.46 12.33
C ASP A 143 0.63 -13.13 13.71
N ARG A 144 1.76 -12.91 14.41
CA ARG A 144 2.03 -13.57 15.70
C ARG A 144 1.04 -13.21 16.81
N ASP A 145 0.53 -11.98 16.83
CA ASP A 145 -0.36 -11.50 17.90
C ASP A 145 -1.85 -11.76 17.63
N LEU A 146 -2.18 -12.48 16.54
CA LEU A 146 -3.55 -12.79 16.11
C LEU A 146 -3.95 -14.27 16.35
N ASN A 147 -3.11 -15.06 17.00
CA ASN A 147 -3.36 -16.46 17.37
C ASN A 147 -3.32 -16.65 18.89
#